data_AF-A0A7X7PE92-F1
#
_entry.id   AF-A0A7X7PE92-F1
#
_cell.length_a   1.000
_cell.length_b   1.000
_cell.length_c   1.000
_cell.angle_alpha   90.00
_cell.angle_beta   90.00
_cell.angle_gamma   90.00
#
_symmetry.space_group_name_H-M   'P 1'
#
loop_
_entity.id
_entity.type
_entity.pdbx_description
1 polymer ?
#
loop_
_entity_poly.entity_id
_entity_poly.type
_entity_poly.pdbx_seq_one_letter_code
_entity_poly.pdbx_strand_id
1 'polypeptide(L)'
;LWEFEPGRIFATFPDLDDGFKAGLHHGGPTCDPETLDRSPIKADERAIRWLLARLAPETNGALRDACVCMYTNTPDHHFVIDRHPYHEQVVIASACSGHGFKFASATGELVAELVLDGGTRLDLTPFAVQRLLREAPVQ
;
A
#
# COMPACT_ATOMS: atom_id res chain seq x y z
N LEU A 1 9.05 10.75 -3.85
CA LEU A 1 7.60 10.78 -4.18
C LEU A 1 7.31 12.14 -4.80
N TRP A 2 6.54 12.17 -5.88
CA TRP A 2 6.12 13.39 -6.55
C TRP A 2 4.60 13.49 -6.50
N GLU A 3 4.05 14.64 -6.10
CA GLU A 3 2.63 14.94 -6.27
C GLU A 3 2.48 15.76 -7.56
N PHE A 4 1.85 15.19 -8.59
CA PHE A 4 1.77 15.83 -9.91
C PHE A 4 0.43 16.54 -10.15
N GLU A 5 -0.57 16.20 -9.35
CA GLU A 5 -1.89 16.84 -9.20
C GLU A 5 -2.34 16.64 -7.74
N PRO A 6 -3.25 17.46 -7.19
CA PRO A 6 -3.73 17.30 -5.83
C PRO A 6 -4.20 15.86 -5.54
N GLY A 7 -3.55 15.19 -4.59
CA GLY A 7 -3.82 13.81 -4.17
C GLY A 7 -3.34 12.72 -5.15
N ARG A 8 -2.63 13.07 -6.23
CA ARG A 8 -2.08 12.12 -7.21
C ARG A 8 -0.57 11.99 -7.02
N ILE A 9 -0.17 10.85 -6.48
CA ILE A 9 1.23 10.58 -6.13
C ILE A 9 1.87 9.64 -7.15
N PHE A 10 3.08 9.99 -7.55
CA PHE A 10 3.96 9.21 -8.41
C PHE A 10 5.21 8.81 -7.63
N ALA A 11 5.37 7.51 -7.42
CA ALA A 11 6.49 6.93 -6.72
C ALA A 11 7.59 6.54 -7.70
N THR A 12 8.83 6.86 -7.36
CA THR A 12 10.01 6.57 -8.16
C THR A 12 11.11 6.01 -7.27
N PHE A 13 11.90 5.11 -7.82
CA PHE A 13 13.09 4.55 -7.21
C PHE A 13 14.24 4.73 -8.19
N PRO A 14 15.42 5.18 -7.72
CA PRO A 14 16.56 5.40 -8.58
C PRO A 14 17.00 4.08 -9.22
N ASP A 15 17.79 4.19 -10.28
CA ASP A 15 18.48 3.05 -10.84
C ASP A 15 19.51 2.52 -9.82
N LEU A 16 19.38 1.25 -9.47
CA LEU A 16 20.28 0.51 -8.57
C LEU A 16 20.92 -0.67 -9.34
N ASP A 17 21.45 -0.38 -10.52
CA ASP A 17 21.98 -1.33 -11.52
C ASP A 17 20.93 -2.24 -12.17
N ASP A 18 19.64 -1.93 -11.95
CA ASP A 18 18.51 -2.72 -12.46
C ASP A 18 17.48 -1.90 -13.25
N GLY A 19 17.73 -0.61 -13.44
CA GLY A 19 16.85 0.34 -14.12
C GLY A 19 16.04 1.19 -13.15
N PHE A 20 15.59 2.34 -13.64
CA PHE A 20 14.73 3.26 -12.90
C PHE A 20 13.31 2.69 -12.78
N LYS A 21 12.77 2.62 -11.56
CA LYS A 21 11.41 2.12 -11.31
C LYS A 21 10.46 3.25 -11.01
N ALA A 22 9.27 3.20 -11.60
CA ALA A 22 8.22 4.17 -11.36
C ALA A 22 6.86 3.49 -11.23
N GLY A 23 5.94 4.13 -10.48
CA GLY A 23 4.59 3.65 -10.27
C GLY A 23 3.64 4.76 -9.84
N LEU A 24 2.37 4.64 -10.23
CA LEU A 24 1.29 5.48 -9.73
C LEU A 24 0.81 4.94 -8.39
N HIS A 25 0.74 5.80 -7.38
CA HIS A 25 0.19 5.45 -6.08
C HIS A 25 -1.32 5.69 -6.12
N HIS A 26 -2.10 4.61 -5.95
CA HIS A 26 -3.54 4.56 -6.22
C HIS A 26 -3.92 4.83 -7.69
N GLY A 27 -5.22 4.76 -7.99
CA GLY A 27 -5.77 4.95 -9.33
C GLY A 27 -5.94 3.66 -10.16
N GLY A 28 -5.49 2.52 -9.64
CA GLY A 28 -5.84 1.21 -10.18
C GLY A 28 -7.32 0.85 -9.93
N PRO A 29 -7.90 -0.08 -10.70
CA PRO A 29 -9.26 -0.53 -10.50
C PRO A 29 -9.40 -1.32 -9.18
N THR A 30 -10.61 -1.34 -8.62
CA THR A 30 -10.97 -2.35 -7.61
C THR A 30 -10.86 -3.74 -8.22
N CYS A 31 -10.26 -4.68 -7.50
CA CYS A 31 -10.05 -6.04 -7.98
C CYS A 31 -10.29 -7.07 -6.88
N ASP A 32 -10.52 -8.31 -7.30
CA ASP A 32 -10.51 -9.49 -6.44
C ASP A 32 -9.10 -10.13 -6.50
N PRO A 33 -8.44 -10.38 -5.34
CA PRO A 33 -7.08 -10.94 -5.32
C PRO A 33 -6.95 -12.32 -5.97
N GLU A 34 -8.02 -13.12 -5.99
CA GLU A 34 -8.05 -14.48 -6.54
C GLU A 34 -8.19 -14.49 -8.06
N THR A 35 -8.78 -13.44 -8.64
CA THR A 35 -9.06 -13.37 -10.09
C THR A 35 -8.32 -12.27 -10.83
N LEU A 36 -7.54 -11.45 -10.11
CA LEU A 36 -6.76 -10.37 -10.72
C LEU A 36 -5.79 -10.90 -11.80
N ASP A 37 -6.01 -10.43 -13.04
CA ASP A 37 -5.04 -10.53 -14.11
C ASP A 37 -3.81 -9.67 -13.77
N ARG A 38 -2.66 -10.33 -13.61
CA ARG A 38 -1.39 -9.70 -13.26
C ARG A 38 -0.53 -9.36 -14.47
N SER A 39 -1.11 -9.43 -15.66
CA SER A 39 -0.46 -9.04 -16.92
C SER A 39 -0.38 -7.52 -17.05
N PRO A 40 0.82 -6.93 -17.25
CA PRO A 40 0.93 -5.50 -17.48
C PRO A 40 0.19 -5.05 -18.75
N ILE A 41 -0.57 -3.97 -18.66
CA ILE A 41 -1.31 -3.42 -19.80
C ILE A 41 -0.64 -2.16 -20.37
N LYS A 42 -0.82 -1.95 -21.67
CA LYS A 42 -0.24 -0.78 -22.36
C LYS A 42 -0.80 0.56 -21.89
N ALA A 43 -1.98 0.58 -21.28
CA ALA A 43 -2.55 1.80 -20.72
C ALA A 43 -1.71 2.32 -19.54
N ASP A 44 -1.32 1.44 -18.62
CA ASP A 44 -0.50 1.77 -17.47
C ASP A 44 0.89 2.24 -17.90
N GLU A 45 1.52 1.51 -18.83
CA GLU A 45 2.81 1.92 -19.41
C GLU A 45 2.74 3.34 -19.99
N ARG A 46 1.69 3.65 -20.77
CA ARG A 46 1.51 5.01 -21.34
C ARG A 46 1.37 6.09 -20.27
N ALA A 47 0.61 5.83 -19.22
CA ALA A 47 0.43 6.79 -18.12
C ALA A 47 1.75 7.08 -17.40
N ILE A 48 2.53 6.04 -17.10
CA ILE A 48 3.85 6.18 -16.48
C ILE A 48 4.81 6.94 -17.41
N ARG A 49 4.87 6.59 -18.70
CA ARG A 49 5.73 7.27 -19.68
C ARG A 49 5.40 8.75 -19.84
N TRP A 50 4.12 9.12 -19.79
CA TRP A 50 3.70 10.52 -19.82
C TRP A 50 4.26 11.30 -18.62
N LEU A 51 4.23 10.72 -17.42
CA LEU A 51 4.83 11.33 -16.23
C LEU A 51 6.36 11.39 -16.30
N LEU A 52 7.01 10.30 -16.73
CA LEU A 52 8.47 10.28 -16.88
C LEU A 52 8.96 11.33 -17.87
N ALA A 53 8.27 11.51 -19.00
CA ALA A 53 8.61 12.55 -19.98
C ALA A 53 8.62 13.97 -19.37
N ARG A 54 7.78 14.23 -18.35
CA ARG A 54 7.65 15.53 -17.70
C ARG A 54 8.57 15.70 -16.49
N LEU A 55 8.74 14.63 -15.70
CA LEU A 55 9.36 14.72 -14.36
C LEU A 55 10.78 14.14 -14.33
N ALA A 56 11.12 13.20 -15.21
CA ALA A 56 12.40 12.53 -15.26
C ALA A 56 12.72 12.04 -16.69
N PRO A 57 12.84 12.94 -17.68
CA PRO A 57 12.88 12.58 -19.10
C PRO A 57 14.01 11.63 -19.46
N GLU A 58 15.16 11.74 -18.79
CA GLU A 58 16.34 10.88 -18.98
C GLU A 58 16.07 9.41 -18.61
N THR A 59 15.03 9.15 -17.81
CA THR A 59 14.66 7.79 -17.36
C THR A 59 13.59 7.14 -18.24
N ASN A 60 13.05 7.84 -19.24
CA ASN A 60 11.96 7.37 -20.10
C ASN A 60 12.45 6.46 -21.26
N GLY A 61 13.32 5.51 -20.96
CA GLY A 61 13.93 4.59 -21.91
C GLY A 61 13.05 3.38 -22.27
N ALA A 62 13.67 2.35 -22.84
CA ALA A 62 12.99 1.08 -23.10
C ALA A 62 12.43 0.48 -21.81
N LEU A 63 11.19 -0.06 -21.87
CA LEU A 63 10.62 -0.76 -20.73
C LEU A 63 11.41 -2.05 -20.52
N ARG A 64 12.05 -2.19 -19.36
CA ARG A 64 12.80 -3.39 -19.00
C ARG A 64 11.89 -4.46 -18.42
N ASP A 65 11.06 -4.09 -17.46
CA ASP A 65 10.14 -4.98 -16.77
C ASP A 65 8.91 -4.21 -16.27
N ALA A 66 7.81 -4.92 -16.04
CA ALA A 66 6.59 -4.37 -15.47
C ALA A 66 5.88 -5.42 -14.61
N CYS A 67 5.39 -4.99 -13.45
CA CYS A 67 4.68 -5.84 -12.49
C CYS A 67 3.34 -5.23 -12.08
N VAL A 68 2.33 -6.07 -11.91
CA VAL A 68 1.04 -5.70 -11.31
C VAL A 68 1.06 -6.11 -9.83
N CYS A 69 0.69 -5.17 -8.96
CA CYS A 69 0.60 -5.37 -7.51
C CYS A 69 -0.78 -4.92 -7.00
N MET A 70 -1.09 -5.18 -5.73
CA MET A 70 -2.35 -4.84 -5.09
C MET A 70 -2.14 -3.99 -3.85
N TYR A 71 -3.06 -3.06 -3.62
CA TYR A 71 -3.27 -2.44 -2.31
C TYR A 71 -4.60 -2.92 -1.74
N THR A 72 -4.60 -3.32 -0.48
CA THR A 72 -5.82 -3.45 0.33
C THR A 72 -6.02 -2.12 1.05
N ASN A 73 -7.10 -1.38 0.82
CA ASN A 73 -7.27 -0.04 1.39
C ASN A 73 -8.37 -0.03 2.47
N THR A 74 -8.13 0.64 3.58
CA THR A 74 -9.22 1.10 4.47
C THR A 74 -9.75 2.44 3.96
N PRO A 75 -10.99 2.83 4.30
CA PRO A 75 -11.55 4.13 3.90
C PRO A 75 -10.72 5.34 4.36
N ASP A 76 -10.06 5.22 5.51
CA ASP A 76 -9.21 6.25 6.11
C ASP A 76 -7.72 6.13 5.76
N HIS A 77 -7.35 5.13 4.96
CA HIS A 77 -5.97 4.79 4.59
C HIS A 77 -5.00 4.48 5.76
N HIS A 78 -5.51 4.27 6.99
CA HIS A 78 -4.71 3.82 8.13
C HIS A 78 -4.63 2.28 8.23
N PHE A 79 -3.61 1.77 8.91
CA PHE A 79 -3.47 0.32 9.17
C PHE A 79 -4.55 -0.21 10.09
N VAL A 80 -4.73 -1.52 10.12
CA VAL A 80 -5.51 -2.20 11.17
C VAL A 80 -4.56 -3.10 11.95
N ILE A 81 -4.30 -2.76 13.20
CA ILE A 81 -3.44 -3.56 14.10
C ILE A 81 -4.12 -3.56 15.46
N ASP A 82 -4.81 -4.66 15.78
CA ASP A 82 -5.65 -4.75 16.98
C ASP A 82 -5.95 -6.22 17.33
N ARG A 83 -6.51 -6.46 18.51
CA ARG A 83 -7.15 -7.74 18.83
C ARG A 83 -8.53 -7.81 18.18
N HIS A 84 -8.96 -9.03 17.85
CA HIS A 84 -10.31 -9.25 17.38
C HIS A 84 -11.32 -8.93 18.49
N PRO A 85 -12.40 -8.16 18.21
CA PRO A 85 -13.30 -7.62 19.24
C PRO A 85 -14.07 -8.68 20.03
N TYR A 86 -14.18 -9.90 19.48
CA TYR A 86 -14.87 -11.04 20.12
C TYR A 86 -13.95 -12.21 20.47
N HIS A 87 -12.66 -12.13 20.09
CA HIS A 87 -11.71 -13.23 20.21
C HIS A 87 -10.35 -12.67 20.60
N GLU A 88 -10.14 -12.43 21.90
CA GLU A 88 -8.91 -11.77 22.40
C GLU A 88 -7.62 -12.52 22.03
N GLN A 89 -7.69 -13.82 21.80
CA GLN A 89 -6.58 -14.66 21.35
C GLN A 89 -6.19 -14.46 19.86
N VAL A 90 -6.96 -13.68 19.11
CA VAL A 90 -6.72 -13.40 17.68
C VAL A 90 -6.23 -11.96 17.53
N VAL A 91 -5.05 -11.80 16.93
CA VAL A 91 -4.52 -10.49 16.51
C VAL A 91 -4.80 -10.31 15.02
N ILE A 92 -5.37 -9.16 14.66
CA ILE A 92 -5.58 -8.71 13.29
C ILE A 92 -4.44 -7.75 12.95
N ALA A 93 -3.73 -8.02 11.87
CA ALA A 93 -2.67 -7.15 11.37
C ALA A 93 -2.80 -6.95 9.85
N SER A 94 -3.01 -5.70 9.45
CA SER A 94 -3.14 -5.25 8.08
C SER A 94 -2.34 -3.96 7.90
N ALA A 95 -1.05 -4.10 7.54
CA ALA A 95 -0.18 -2.99 7.16
C ALA A 95 -0.49 -2.57 5.71
N CYS A 96 -1.62 -1.89 5.56
CA CYS A 96 -2.35 -1.79 4.30
C CYS A 96 -2.20 -0.43 3.62
N SER A 97 -3.14 -0.10 2.73
CA SER A 97 -3.30 1.20 2.07
C SER A 97 -2.09 1.65 1.24
N GLY A 98 -1.31 0.68 0.76
CA GLY A 98 -0.22 0.91 -0.19
C GLY A 98 1.04 1.53 0.39
N HIS A 99 1.14 1.63 1.72
CA HIS A 99 2.27 2.31 2.37
C HIS A 99 2.86 1.54 3.56
N GLY A 100 2.39 0.31 3.81
CA GLY A 100 2.78 -0.54 4.93
C GLY A 100 4.18 -1.15 4.87
N PHE A 101 4.77 -1.35 3.69
CA PHE A 101 6.04 -2.08 3.55
C PHE A 101 7.17 -1.46 4.39
N LYS A 102 7.27 -0.13 4.44
CA LYS A 102 8.30 0.58 5.22
C LYS A 102 8.21 0.36 6.74
N PHE A 103 7.06 -0.14 7.22
CA PHE A 103 6.80 -0.44 8.62
C PHE A 103 6.79 -1.94 8.91
N ALA A 104 7.05 -2.80 7.93
CA ALA A 104 6.85 -4.24 8.08
C ALA A 104 7.62 -4.85 9.27
N SER A 105 8.86 -4.40 9.51
CA SER A 105 9.65 -4.84 10.67
C SER A 105 9.02 -4.42 12.00
N ALA A 106 8.68 -3.13 12.16
CA ALA A 106 8.05 -2.60 13.36
C ALA A 106 6.66 -3.21 13.61
N THR A 107 5.89 -3.45 12.55
CA THR A 107 4.61 -4.17 12.63
C THR A 107 4.81 -5.60 13.10
N GLY A 108 5.85 -6.30 12.63
CA GLY A 108 6.17 -7.66 13.07
C GLY A 108 6.51 -7.73 14.55
N GLU A 109 7.34 -6.79 15.03
CA GLU A 109 7.68 -6.66 16.46
C GLU A 109 6.44 -6.36 17.30
N LEU A 110 5.63 -5.38 16.89
CA LEU A 110 4.39 -5.03 17.55
C LEU A 110 3.42 -6.22 17.65
N VAL A 111 3.24 -6.97 16.56
CA VAL A 111 2.38 -8.17 16.57
C VAL A 111 2.95 -9.23 17.52
N ALA A 112 4.27 -9.40 17.58
CA ALA A 112 4.89 -10.32 18.52
C ALA A 112 4.63 -9.90 19.99
N GLU A 113 4.78 -8.62 20.34
CA GLU A 113 4.45 -8.11 21.69
C GLU A 113 2.97 -8.37 22.03
N LEU A 114 2.05 -8.09 21.10
CA LEU A 114 0.62 -8.35 21.31
C LEU A 114 0.34 -9.85 21.54
N VAL A 115 1.00 -10.73 20.80
CA VAL A 115 0.76 -12.18 20.91
C VAL A 115 1.41 -12.78 22.15
N LEU A 116 2.65 -12.39 22.47
CA LEU A 116 3.46 -13.03 23.52
C LEU A 116 3.30 -12.37 24.88
N ASP A 117 3.27 -11.03 24.92
CA ASP A 117 3.31 -10.26 26.16
C ASP A 117 1.93 -9.69 26.55
N GLY A 118 0.94 -9.84 25.68
CA GLY A 118 -0.43 -9.43 25.93
C GLY A 118 -0.73 -7.97 25.58
N GLY A 119 0.27 -7.15 25.25
CA GLY A 119 0.11 -5.72 24.97
C GLY A 119 1.40 -5.06 24.45
N THR A 120 1.30 -3.78 24.13
CA THR A 120 2.43 -2.94 23.69
C THR A 120 2.42 -1.60 24.42
N ARG A 121 3.54 -0.87 24.38
CA ARG A 121 3.65 0.51 24.86
C ARG A 121 3.20 1.55 23.83
N LEU A 122 3.02 1.15 22.57
CA LEU A 122 2.56 2.04 21.51
C LEU A 122 1.06 2.33 21.63
N ASP A 123 0.65 3.56 21.32
CA ASP A 123 -0.77 3.91 21.19
C ASP A 123 -1.32 3.35 19.87
N LEU A 124 -2.14 2.30 19.97
CA LEU A 124 -2.78 1.66 18.83
C LEU A 124 -4.16 2.24 18.50
N THR A 125 -4.63 3.28 19.22
CA THR A 125 -5.94 3.89 18.98
C THR A 125 -6.17 4.27 17.50
N PRO A 126 -5.20 4.85 16.76
CA PRO A 126 -5.37 5.16 15.34
C PRO A 126 -5.55 3.93 14.44
N PHE A 127 -5.10 2.75 14.90
CA PHE A 127 -5.13 1.48 14.15
C PHE A 127 -6.18 0.48 14.66
N ALA A 128 -6.96 0.88 15.67
CA ALA A 128 -7.98 0.03 16.28
C ALA A 128 -9.06 -0.37 15.27
N VAL A 129 -9.46 -1.63 15.26
CA VAL A 129 -10.45 -2.15 14.29
C VAL A 129 -11.82 -1.50 14.48
N GLN A 130 -12.13 -1.10 15.71
CA GLN A 130 -13.42 -0.52 16.08
C GLN A 130 -13.76 0.75 15.29
N ARG A 131 -12.76 1.51 14.82
CA ARG A 131 -12.99 2.71 14.01
C ARG A 131 -13.69 2.39 12.68
N LEU A 132 -13.41 1.22 12.10
CA LEU A 132 -14.02 0.77 10.85
C LEU A 132 -15.42 0.18 11.07
N LEU A 133 -15.68 -0.35 12.26
CA LEU A 133 -16.99 -0.92 12.63
C LEU A 133 -18.05 0.16 12.91
N ARG A 134 -17.62 1.38 13.27
CA ARG A 134 -18.52 2.51 13.54
C ARG A 134 -18.98 3.24 12.27
N GLU A 135 -18.31 3.01 11.14
CA GLU A 135 -18.57 3.72 9.88
C GLU A 135 -19.31 2.89 8.81
N ALA A 136 -19.80 1.69 9.12
CA ALA A 136 -20.56 0.92 8.12
C ALA A 136 -22.00 1.48 7.98
N PRO A 137 -22.51 1.74 6.75
CA PRO A 137 -22.11 1.06 5.52
C PRO A 137 -21.67 2.01 4.39
N VAL A 138 -20.78 1.55 3.51
CA VAL A 138 -20.66 2.10 2.16
C VAL A 138 -20.81 0.96 1.15
N GLN A 139 -21.65 1.24 0.16
CA GLN A 139 -22.19 0.37 -0.89
C GLN A 139 -21.13 -0.27 -1.80
#